data_AF-A0A5Q4BE95-F1
#
_entry.id   AF-A0A5Q4BE95-F1
#
_cell.length_a   1.000
_cell.length_b   1.000
_cell.length_c   1.000
_cell.angle_alpha   90.00
_cell.angle_beta   90.00
_cell.angle_gamma   90.00
#
_symmetry.space_group_name_H-M   'P 1'
#
loop_
_entity.id
_entity.type
_entity.pdbx_description
1 polymer ?
#
loop_
_entity_poly.entity_id
_entity_poly.type
_entity_poly.pdbx_seq_one_letter_code
_entity_poly.pdbx_strand_id
1 'polypeptide(L)'
;MALGASVTFGTGSTTGDSYRKDLQALLASKDITATYVGTRANGNFPDDAVEATGGFKIDQIAASADTAVPVLKPTLVLVDAGTNNCNKGGEVPDAGSNVTAMINKVYENSPGSTVILASILANKVQAQDACREKINQQYAALTTQFQESGAKFALVDMRGSDAPTVNDLADTRHPNDE
;
A
#
# COMPACT_ATOMS: atom_id res chain seq x y z
N MET A 1 -0.18 8.47 -6.32
CA MET A 1 0.91 8.23 -5.35
C MET A 1 0.81 6.80 -4.86
N ALA A 2 1.90 6.04 -4.96
CA ALA A 2 2.02 4.74 -4.33
C ALA A 2 2.74 4.93 -2.99
N LEU A 3 2.03 4.71 -1.88
CA LEU A 3 2.44 4.99 -0.51
C LEU A 3 2.63 3.68 0.26
N GLY A 4 3.84 3.42 0.76
CA GLY A 4 4.06 2.20 1.54
C GLY A 4 5.50 1.91 1.93
N ALA A 5 5.87 0.63 1.90
CA ALA A 5 7.19 0.15 2.31
C ALA A 5 7.89 -0.65 1.18
N SER A 6 8.59 -1.73 1.52
CA SER A 6 9.45 -2.45 0.56
C SER A 6 8.68 -3.11 -0.59
N VAL A 7 7.46 -3.61 -0.36
CA VAL A 7 6.59 -4.17 -1.42
C VAL A 7 6.23 -3.08 -2.45
N THR A 8 5.72 -1.95 -1.98
CA THR A 8 5.43 -0.78 -2.81
C THR A 8 6.66 -0.21 -3.52
N PHE A 9 7.81 -0.22 -2.83
CA PHE A 9 9.09 0.21 -3.40
C PHE A 9 9.56 -0.72 -4.53
N GLY A 10 9.10 -1.99 -4.55
CA GLY A 10 9.47 -2.99 -5.57
C GLY A 10 10.60 -3.92 -5.14
N THR A 11 10.86 -4.06 -3.83
CA THR A 11 11.79 -5.09 -3.34
C THR A 11 11.24 -6.48 -3.68
N GLY A 12 12.10 -7.38 -4.15
CA GLY A 12 11.74 -8.75 -4.55
C GLY A 12 11.58 -8.93 -6.05
N SER A 13 11.17 -7.88 -6.77
CA SER A 13 11.16 -7.84 -8.23
C SER A 13 12.57 -7.58 -8.78
N THR A 14 12.90 -8.20 -9.91
CA THR A 14 14.20 -8.02 -10.59
C THR A 14 14.33 -6.65 -11.23
N THR A 15 13.23 -6.02 -11.62
CA THR A 15 13.21 -4.67 -12.21
C THR A 15 12.98 -3.58 -11.18
N GLY A 16 12.48 -3.92 -10.00
CA GLY A 16 12.07 -2.94 -8.99
C GLY A 16 10.77 -2.22 -9.32
N ASP A 17 10.04 -2.68 -10.35
CA ASP A 17 8.84 -2.02 -10.87
C ASP A 17 7.70 -2.02 -9.85
N SER A 18 7.66 -3.00 -8.94
CA SER A 18 6.48 -3.29 -8.12
C SER A 18 5.26 -3.54 -9.02
N TYR A 19 4.04 -3.47 -8.47
CA TYR A 19 2.82 -3.46 -9.27
C TYR A 19 2.66 -2.21 -10.15
N ARG A 20 3.54 -1.19 -10.00
CA ARG A 20 3.30 0.17 -10.48
C ARG A 20 3.29 0.25 -12.00
N LYS A 21 4.25 -0.42 -12.65
CA LYS A 21 4.38 -0.44 -14.12
C LYS A 21 3.20 -1.16 -14.77
N ASP A 22 2.83 -2.34 -14.27
CA ASP A 22 1.73 -3.12 -14.84
C ASP A 22 0.38 -2.43 -14.61
N LEU A 23 0.19 -1.82 -13.43
CA LEU A 23 -0.96 -0.97 -13.19
C LEU A 23 -1.02 0.22 -14.15
N GLN A 24 0.10 0.89 -14.41
CA GLN A 24 0.14 1.98 -15.38
C GLN A 24 -0.20 1.49 -16.80
N ALA A 25 0.33 0.35 -17.22
CA ALA A 25 0.01 -0.26 -18.51
C ALA A 25 -1.48 -0.62 -18.62
N LEU A 26 -2.07 -1.18 -17.57
CA LEU A 26 -3.50 -1.51 -17.50
C LEU A 26 -4.40 -0.28 -17.55
N LEU A 27 -3.99 0.82 -16.92
CA LEU A 27 -4.71 2.09 -16.99
C LEU A 27 -4.62 2.68 -18.41
N ALA A 28 -3.43 2.68 -19.00
CA ALA A 28 -3.22 3.15 -20.37
C ALA A 28 -4.02 2.32 -21.39
N SER A 29 -4.15 1.01 -21.20
CA SER A 29 -4.97 0.15 -22.07
C SER A 29 -6.47 0.43 -21.97
N LYS A 30 -6.89 1.27 -21.03
CA LYS A 30 -8.27 1.76 -20.84
C LYS A 30 -8.40 3.26 -21.13
N ASP A 31 -7.41 3.84 -21.83
CA ASP A 31 -7.32 5.27 -22.14
C ASP A 31 -7.27 6.18 -20.89
N ILE A 32 -6.84 5.63 -19.74
CA ILE A 32 -6.64 6.39 -18.51
C ILE A 32 -5.17 6.77 -18.40
N THR A 33 -4.90 8.08 -18.43
CA THR A 33 -3.55 8.61 -18.17
C THR A 33 -3.35 8.81 -16.67
N ALA A 34 -2.28 8.23 -16.13
CA ALA A 34 -1.86 8.41 -14.75
C ALA A 34 -0.36 8.68 -14.67
N THR A 35 0.02 9.57 -13.77
CA THR A 35 1.42 9.90 -13.45
C THR A 35 1.67 9.63 -11.97
N TYR A 36 2.70 8.86 -11.65
CA TYR A 36 3.12 8.63 -10.28
C TYR A 36 3.77 9.89 -9.71
N VAL A 37 3.54 10.10 -8.42
CA VAL A 37 4.20 11.16 -7.64
C VAL A 37 4.70 10.53 -6.35
N GLY A 38 5.88 10.97 -5.92
CA GLY A 38 6.56 10.53 -4.71
C GLY A 38 7.91 11.22 -4.59
N THR A 39 8.50 11.20 -3.39
CA THR A 39 9.80 11.81 -3.10
C THR A 39 10.99 10.91 -3.43
N ARG A 40 10.73 9.65 -3.81
CA ARG A 40 11.73 8.67 -4.22
C ARG A 40 11.39 8.15 -5.62
N ALA A 41 12.33 7.43 -6.21
CA ALA A 41 12.18 6.76 -7.49
C ALA A 41 12.78 5.35 -7.40
N ASN A 42 12.12 4.36 -8.02
CA ASN A 42 12.63 3.01 -8.18
C ASN A 42 11.85 2.27 -9.28
N GLY A 43 12.54 1.49 -10.10
CA GLY A 43 11.94 0.71 -11.19
C GLY A 43 12.70 0.89 -12.51
N ASN A 44 12.34 0.07 -13.49
CA ASN A 44 12.78 0.13 -14.87
C ASN A 44 11.60 0.47 -15.80
N PHE A 45 11.03 1.65 -15.59
CA PHE A 45 10.02 2.29 -16.44
C PHE A 45 10.04 3.81 -16.24
N PRO A 46 9.59 4.63 -17.20
CA PRO A 46 9.78 6.09 -17.14
C PRO A 46 9.08 6.83 -15.98
N ASP A 47 8.00 6.28 -15.43
CA ASP A 47 7.19 6.92 -14.38
C ASP A 47 7.40 6.23 -13.02
N ASP A 48 8.66 6.13 -12.62
CA ASP A 48 9.13 5.32 -11.50
C ASP A 48 9.05 5.99 -10.12
N ALA A 49 8.38 7.15 -10.03
CA ALA A 49 8.19 7.87 -8.78
C ALA A 49 7.40 7.02 -7.76
N VAL A 50 7.79 7.10 -6.49
CA VAL A 50 7.21 6.31 -5.40
C VAL A 50 7.39 7.00 -4.05
N GLU A 51 6.40 6.88 -3.17
CA GLU A 51 6.46 7.35 -1.79
C GLU A 51 6.56 6.13 -0.85
N ALA A 52 7.67 5.41 -0.93
CA ALA A 52 7.83 4.18 -0.16
C ALA A 52 9.25 4.00 0.36
N THR A 53 9.37 3.52 1.59
CA THR A 53 10.68 3.25 2.23
C THR A 53 10.70 1.88 2.88
N GLY A 54 11.67 1.05 2.49
CA GLY A 54 11.83 -0.30 3.01
C GLY A 54 11.94 -0.32 4.54
N GLY A 55 11.24 -1.28 5.16
CA GLY A 55 11.24 -1.46 6.62
C GLY A 55 10.27 -0.55 7.40
N PHE A 56 9.66 0.47 6.76
CA PHE A 56 8.74 1.36 7.46
C PHE A 56 7.49 0.61 7.96
N LYS A 57 7.10 0.94 9.19
CA LYS A 57 5.82 0.58 9.80
C LYS A 57 4.77 1.67 9.52
N ILE A 58 3.50 1.40 9.87
CA ILE A 58 2.36 2.30 9.60
C ILE A 58 2.63 3.75 10.04
N ASP A 59 3.17 3.96 11.25
CA ASP A 59 3.50 5.28 11.80
C ASP A 59 4.57 6.02 10.98
N GLN A 60 5.57 5.31 10.50
CA GLN A 60 6.64 5.88 9.68
C GLN A 60 6.16 6.18 8.25
N ILE A 61 5.29 5.34 7.68
CA ILE A 61 4.61 5.61 6.40
C ILE A 61 3.74 6.87 6.54
N ALA A 62 3.01 7.01 7.65
CA ALA A 62 2.20 8.18 7.93
C ALA A 62 3.03 9.46 8.02
N ALA A 63 4.18 9.42 8.69
CA ALA A 63 5.10 10.56 8.75
C ALA A 63 5.66 10.96 7.36
N SER A 64 5.92 9.97 6.48
CA SER A 64 6.30 10.24 5.08
C SER A 64 5.17 10.94 4.32
N ALA A 65 3.95 10.43 4.46
CA ALA A 65 2.76 11.01 3.83
C ALA A 65 2.48 12.44 4.31
N ASP A 66 2.61 12.71 5.61
CA ASP A 66 2.43 14.05 6.21
C ASP A 66 3.37 15.10 5.59
N THR A 67 4.54 14.67 5.10
CA THR A 67 5.49 15.55 4.42
C THR A 67 5.19 15.66 2.92
N ALA A 68 4.92 14.53 2.26
CA ALA A 68 4.83 14.45 0.80
C ALA A 68 3.48 14.92 0.25
N VAL A 69 2.37 14.55 0.89
CA VAL A 69 1.00 14.81 0.38
C VAL A 69 0.69 16.30 0.27
N PRO A 70 1.01 17.17 1.26
CA PRO A 70 0.74 18.61 1.14
C PRO A 70 1.44 19.28 -0.04
N VAL A 71 2.60 18.75 -0.46
CA VAL A 71 3.43 19.29 -1.55
C VAL A 71 3.04 18.71 -2.89
N LEU A 72 2.88 17.40 -2.97
CA LEU A 72 2.63 16.68 -4.23
C LEU A 72 1.15 16.62 -4.62
N LYS A 73 0.23 16.87 -3.67
CA LYS A 73 -1.24 16.92 -3.87
C LYS A 73 -1.78 15.76 -4.74
N PRO A 74 -1.52 14.49 -4.38
CA PRO A 74 -2.00 13.37 -5.17
C PRO A 74 -3.53 13.29 -5.19
N THR A 75 -4.10 12.99 -6.36
CA THR A 75 -5.55 12.78 -6.54
C THR A 75 -5.99 11.33 -6.30
N LEU A 76 -5.04 10.38 -6.37
CA LEU A 76 -5.21 8.98 -6.02
C LEU A 76 -4.02 8.52 -5.18
N VAL A 77 -4.30 7.91 -4.04
CA VAL A 77 -3.29 7.34 -3.13
C VAL A 77 -3.56 5.85 -2.95
N LEU A 78 -2.58 5.04 -3.34
CA LEU A 78 -2.56 3.59 -3.13
C LEU A 78 -1.76 3.33 -1.85
N VAL A 79 -2.38 2.75 -0.84
CA VAL A 79 -1.78 2.54 0.49
C VAL A 79 -1.51 1.06 0.70
N ASP A 80 -0.26 0.70 0.93
CA ASP A 80 0.18 -0.61 1.39
C ASP A 80 1.04 -0.44 2.66
N ALA A 81 0.44 -0.76 3.80
CA ALA A 81 1.03 -0.52 5.11
C ALA A 81 0.73 -1.67 6.09
N GLY A 82 1.63 -1.89 7.04
CA GLY A 82 1.46 -2.86 8.12
C GLY A 82 2.30 -4.14 8.02
N THR A 83 2.84 -4.46 6.84
CA THR A 83 3.76 -5.61 6.65
C THR A 83 4.87 -5.68 7.71
N ASN A 84 5.53 -4.55 8.00
CA ASN A 84 6.66 -4.50 8.94
C ASN A 84 6.25 -4.47 10.41
N ASN A 85 4.99 -4.10 10.72
CA ASN A 85 4.48 -4.15 12.09
C ASN A 85 4.47 -5.61 12.59
N CYS A 86 4.24 -6.56 11.69
CA CYS A 86 4.20 -7.99 11.99
C CYS A 86 5.55 -8.72 11.93
N ASN A 87 6.70 -8.03 11.79
CA ASN A 87 8.02 -8.68 11.66
C ASN A 87 8.40 -9.54 12.88
N LYS A 88 7.79 -9.29 14.05
CA LYS A 88 7.97 -10.09 15.28
C LYS A 88 6.82 -11.07 15.54
N GLY A 89 5.85 -11.16 14.64
CA GLY A 89 4.57 -11.83 14.89
C GLY A 89 3.74 -11.09 15.95
N GLY A 90 2.84 -11.81 16.61
CA GLY A 90 2.03 -11.27 17.71
C GLY A 90 0.80 -10.51 17.23
N GLU A 91 0.49 -9.40 17.90
CA GLU A 91 -0.70 -8.59 17.63
C GLU A 91 -0.34 -7.12 17.48
N VAL A 92 -1.10 -6.42 16.64
CA VAL A 92 -1.00 -4.97 16.40
C VAL A 92 -2.42 -4.42 16.49
N PRO A 93 -2.97 -4.28 17.71
CA PRO A 93 -4.40 -4.02 17.92
C PRO A 93 -4.84 -2.62 17.45
N ASP A 94 -3.89 -1.72 17.23
CA ASP A 94 -4.08 -0.33 16.83
C ASP A 94 -3.79 -0.08 15.34
N ALA A 95 -3.53 -1.12 14.54
CA ALA A 95 -3.20 -0.98 13.12
C ALA A 95 -4.32 -0.27 12.33
N GLY A 96 -5.58 -0.63 12.60
CA GLY A 96 -6.75 0.00 11.98
C GLY A 96 -6.88 1.48 12.33
N SER A 97 -6.76 1.85 13.61
CA SER A 97 -6.83 3.26 14.00
C SER A 97 -5.66 4.07 13.43
N ASN A 98 -4.46 3.50 13.39
CA ASN A 98 -3.28 4.16 12.85
C ASN A 98 -3.38 4.40 11.34
N VAL A 99 -3.88 3.42 10.56
CA VAL A 99 -4.08 3.60 9.12
C VAL A 99 -5.23 4.59 8.85
N THR A 100 -6.30 4.56 9.64
CA THR A 100 -7.40 5.54 9.53
C THR A 100 -6.91 6.97 9.75
N ALA A 101 -6.10 7.19 10.79
CA ALA A 101 -5.52 8.50 11.06
C ALA A 101 -4.64 9.00 9.91
N MET A 102 -3.80 8.13 9.34
CA MET A 102 -3.00 8.44 8.16
C MET A 102 -3.88 8.82 6.96
N ILE A 103 -4.92 8.05 6.66
CA ILE A 103 -5.85 8.28 5.54
C ILE A 103 -6.61 9.60 5.73
N ASN A 104 -7.05 9.92 6.94
CA ASN A 104 -7.72 11.19 7.22
C ASN A 104 -6.80 12.39 6.94
N LYS A 105 -5.53 12.31 7.33
CA LYS A 105 -4.54 13.34 6.98
C LYS A 105 -4.27 13.44 5.49
N VAL A 106 -4.35 12.34 4.74
CA VAL A 106 -4.30 12.40 3.27
C VAL A 106 -5.45 13.24 2.74
N TYR A 107 -6.68 13.02 3.21
CA TYR A 107 -7.84 13.80 2.78
C TYR A 107 -7.77 15.28 3.21
N GLU A 108 -7.27 15.56 4.41
CA GLU A 108 -7.04 16.94 4.88
C GLU A 108 -6.04 17.68 3.99
N ASN A 109 -4.93 17.02 3.64
CA ASN A 109 -3.83 17.62 2.88
C ASN A 109 -4.04 17.59 1.36
N SER A 110 -4.87 16.70 0.84
CA SER A 110 -5.26 16.61 -0.57
C SER A 110 -6.78 16.43 -0.71
N PRO A 111 -7.58 17.47 -0.43
CA PRO A 111 -9.04 17.37 -0.47
C PRO A 111 -9.57 16.86 -1.81
N GLY A 112 -10.50 15.90 -1.75
CA GLY A 112 -11.12 15.31 -2.92
C GLY A 112 -10.34 14.15 -3.56
N SER A 113 -9.17 13.79 -3.00
CA SER A 113 -8.43 12.58 -3.39
C SER A 113 -9.24 11.31 -3.16
N THR A 114 -8.93 10.27 -3.92
CA THR A 114 -9.37 8.89 -3.66
C THR A 114 -8.26 8.12 -2.96
N VAL A 115 -8.61 7.30 -1.97
CA VAL A 115 -7.67 6.40 -1.30
C VAL A 115 -8.08 4.96 -1.54
N ILE A 116 -7.12 4.14 -1.96
CA ILE A 116 -7.28 2.68 -2.07
C ILE A 116 -6.32 2.05 -1.07
N LEU A 117 -6.86 1.36 -0.07
CA LEU A 117 -6.07 0.59 0.89
C LEU A 117 -5.97 -0.86 0.41
N ALA A 118 -4.76 -1.40 0.37
CA ALA A 118 -4.54 -2.82 0.13
C ALA A 118 -4.57 -3.59 1.46
N SER A 119 -5.22 -4.77 1.47
CA SER A 119 -4.95 -5.74 2.52
C SER A 119 -3.50 -6.24 2.41
N ILE A 120 -2.92 -6.68 3.53
CA ILE A 120 -1.53 -7.12 3.58
C ILE A 120 -1.40 -8.53 3.01
N LEU A 121 -0.47 -8.68 2.05
CA LEU A 121 -0.10 -9.94 1.39
C LEU A 121 0.29 -11.07 2.37
N ALA A 122 0.19 -12.31 1.88
CA ALA A 122 0.65 -13.50 2.57
C ALA A 122 2.14 -13.47 2.93
N ASN A 123 2.52 -14.24 3.95
CA ASN A 123 3.90 -14.44 4.39
C ASN A 123 4.20 -15.93 4.59
N LYS A 124 5.42 -16.37 4.21
CA LYS A 124 5.86 -17.76 4.44
C LYS A 124 6.08 -18.11 5.92
N VAL A 125 6.25 -17.09 6.78
CA VAL A 125 6.44 -17.25 8.24
C VAL A 125 5.09 -17.16 8.95
N GLN A 126 4.58 -18.30 9.42
CA GLN A 126 3.24 -18.45 9.99
C GLN A 126 2.90 -17.43 11.10
N ALA A 127 3.82 -17.18 12.03
CA ALA A 127 3.58 -16.23 13.12
C ALA A 127 3.44 -14.77 12.63
N GLN A 128 4.13 -14.41 11.55
CA GLN A 128 3.98 -13.09 10.93
C GLN A 128 2.70 -13.02 10.10
N ASP A 129 2.36 -14.11 9.40
CA ASP A 129 1.15 -14.18 8.58
C ASP A 129 -0.12 -14.07 9.44
N ALA A 130 -0.19 -14.81 10.56
CA ALA A 130 -1.30 -14.71 11.51
C ALA A 130 -1.49 -13.29 12.08
N CYS A 131 -0.38 -12.55 12.28
CA CYS A 131 -0.46 -11.14 12.66
C CYS A 131 -1.04 -10.27 11.53
N ARG A 132 -0.64 -10.51 10.27
CA ARG A 132 -1.15 -9.77 9.10
C ARG A 132 -2.63 -10.01 8.87
N GLU A 133 -3.10 -11.23 9.06
CA GLU A 133 -4.53 -11.56 8.98
C GLU A 133 -5.36 -10.77 10.01
N LYS A 134 -4.87 -10.65 11.25
CA LYS A 134 -5.51 -9.82 12.29
C LYS A 134 -5.53 -8.33 11.92
N ILE A 135 -4.48 -7.81 11.27
CA ILE A 135 -4.50 -6.43 10.75
C ILE A 135 -5.51 -6.31 9.60
N ASN A 136 -5.57 -7.27 8.69
CA ASN A 136 -6.52 -7.25 7.57
C ASN A 136 -7.97 -7.29 8.05
N GLN A 137 -8.28 -8.00 9.14
CA GLN A 137 -9.58 -7.95 9.78
C GLN A 137 -9.93 -6.53 10.27
N GLN A 138 -8.96 -5.81 10.84
CA GLN A 138 -9.15 -4.41 11.20
C GLN A 138 -9.40 -3.55 9.96
N TYR A 139 -8.64 -3.74 8.87
CA TYR A 139 -8.82 -2.97 7.62
C TYR A 139 -10.18 -3.22 6.96
N ALA A 140 -10.65 -4.47 6.96
CA ALA A 140 -11.98 -4.83 6.47
C ALA A 140 -13.08 -4.03 7.19
N ALA A 141 -12.98 -3.91 8.52
CA ALA A 141 -13.94 -3.17 9.35
C ALA A 141 -13.97 -1.65 9.07
N LEU A 142 -12.91 -1.08 8.50
CA LEU A 142 -12.85 0.35 8.15
C LEU A 142 -13.68 0.70 6.91
N THR A 143 -13.92 -0.27 6.02
CA THR A 143 -14.55 -0.02 4.71
C THR A 143 -15.92 0.62 4.88
N THR A 144 -16.77 0.07 5.73
CA THR A 144 -18.10 0.61 6.03
C THR A 144 -18.00 2.01 6.64
N GLN A 145 -17.07 2.24 7.57
CA GLN A 145 -16.90 3.53 8.23
C GLN A 145 -16.54 4.64 7.23
N PHE A 146 -15.59 4.38 6.32
CA PHE A 146 -15.22 5.36 5.30
C PHE A 146 -16.34 5.57 4.28
N GLN A 147 -17.04 4.51 3.86
CA GLN A 147 -18.17 4.63 2.93
C GLN A 147 -19.32 5.44 3.52
N GLU A 148 -19.69 5.20 4.78
CA GLU A 148 -20.74 5.95 5.48
C GLU A 148 -20.39 7.42 5.68
N SER A 149 -19.10 7.74 5.82
CA SER A 149 -18.63 9.13 5.89
C SER A 149 -18.68 9.88 4.53
N GLY A 150 -18.97 9.17 3.43
CA GLY A 150 -18.91 9.73 2.08
C GLY A 150 -17.50 9.89 1.51
N ALA A 151 -16.49 9.31 2.17
CA ALA A 151 -15.11 9.34 1.69
C ALA A 151 -14.95 8.53 0.40
N LYS A 152 -14.08 9.01 -0.51
CA LYS A 152 -13.68 8.27 -1.72
C LYS A 152 -12.67 7.18 -1.36
N PHE A 153 -13.17 6.10 -0.78
CA PHE A 153 -12.36 5.01 -0.24
C PHE A 153 -12.71 3.67 -0.89
N ALA A 154 -11.70 2.85 -1.15
CA ALA A 154 -11.87 1.44 -1.47
C ALA A 154 -10.83 0.59 -0.73
N LEU A 155 -11.21 -0.65 -0.40
CA LEU A 155 -10.31 -1.69 0.06
C LEU A 155 -10.09 -2.69 -1.07
N VAL A 156 -8.85 -3.04 -1.36
CA VAL A 156 -8.47 -4.12 -2.28
C VAL A 156 -8.00 -5.31 -1.48
N ASP A 157 -8.57 -6.49 -1.76
CA ASP A 157 -8.15 -7.72 -1.12
C ASP A 157 -6.96 -8.37 -1.85
N MET A 158 -5.78 -8.23 -1.25
CA MET A 158 -4.52 -8.85 -1.70
C MET A 158 -4.32 -10.27 -1.13
N ARG A 159 -5.40 -10.96 -0.74
CA ARG A 159 -5.39 -12.38 -0.40
C ARG A 159 -6.51 -13.17 -1.10
N GLY A 160 -7.20 -12.54 -2.05
CA GLY A 160 -8.23 -13.16 -2.90
C GLY A 160 -7.64 -14.11 -3.95
N SER A 161 -8.51 -14.67 -4.81
CA SER A 161 -8.10 -15.61 -5.86
C SER A 161 -7.13 -15.05 -6.87
N ASP A 162 -7.18 -13.73 -7.10
CA ASP A 162 -6.41 -13.03 -8.12
C ASP A 162 -5.17 -12.33 -7.51
N ALA A 163 -4.91 -12.55 -6.22
CA ALA A 163 -3.80 -11.94 -5.50
C ALA A 163 -2.54 -12.82 -5.50
N PRO A 164 -1.34 -12.23 -5.36
CA PRO A 164 -0.11 -13.00 -5.20
C PRO A 164 -0.19 -13.96 -4.02
N THR A 165 0.21 -15.20 -4.27
CA THR A 165 0.27 -16.26 -3.28
C THR A 165 1.67 -16.34 -2.65
N VAL A 166 1.84 -17.24 -1.68
CA VAL A 166 3.18 -17.49 -1.11
C VAL A 166 4.19 -18.04 -2.12
N ASN A 167 3.73 -18.62 -3.24
CA ASN A 167 4.61 -19.11 -4.30
C ASN A 167 5.18 -17.97 -5.15
N ASP A 168 4.49 -16.84 -5.18
CA ASP A 168 4.84 -15.65 -5.95
C ASP A 168 5.75 -14.72 -5.13
N LEU A 169 6.32 -15.21 -4.02
CA LEU A 169 7.24 -14.44 -3.18
C LEU A 169 8.70 -14.80 -3.46
N ALA A 170 9.51 -13.80 -3.79
CA ALA A 170 10.96 -13.92 -3.98
C ALA A 170 11.69 -14.28 -2.67
N ASP A 171 11.14 -13.88 -1.53
CA ASP A 171 11.60 -14.26 -0.20
C ASP A 171 10.41 -14.72 0.68
N THR A 172 10.41 -14.38 1.97
CA THR A 172 9.28 -14.72 2.86
C THR A 172 8.10 -13.76 2.76
N ARG A 173 8.23 -12.60 2.12
CA ARG A 173 7.25 -11.50 2.18
C ARG A 173 7.13 -10.62 0.93
N HIS A 174 8.16 -10.57 0.09
CA HIS A 174 8.21 -9.69 -1.06
C HIS A 174 7.77 -10.46 -2.31
N PRO A 175 6.79 -9.96 -3.08
CA PRO A 175 6.46 -10.52 -4.39
C PRO A 175 7.68 -10.56 -5.32
N ASN A 176 7.71 -11.56 -6.21
CA ASN A 176 8.64 -11.66 -7.32
C ASN A 176 8.10 -10.88 -8.53
N ASP A 177 8.43 -11.30 -9.75
CA ASP A 177 8.02 -10.65 -10.99
C ASP A 177 6.65 -11.13 -11.53
N GLU A 178 6.00 -12.11 -10.88
CA GLU A 178 4.71 -12.68 -11.27
C GLU A 178 3.50 -12.00 -10.60
#